data_AF-A0A944QDN0-F1
#
_entry.id   AF-A0A944QDN0-F1
#
_cell.length_a   1.000
_cell.length_b   1.000
_cell.length_c   1.000
_cell.angle_alpha   90.00
_cell.angle_beta   90.00
_cell.angle_gamma   90.00
#
_symmetry.space_group_name_H-M   'P 1'
#
loop_
_entity.id
_entity.type
_entity.pdbx_description
1 polymer ?
#
loop_
_entity_poly.entity_id
_entity_poly.type
_entity_poly.pdbx_seq_one_letter_code
_entity_poly.pdbx_strand_id
1 'polypeptide(L)' 'MSEPEEARVAGVFSRAGLLGKVFSAADQPGAVDIYVHYIRRRAGRGIIRTVHGAGYQLEDLLWIRPTPTG' A
#
# COMPACT_ATOMS: atom_id res chain seq x y z
N MET A 1 16.42 -27.30 -3.89
CA MET A 1 16.29 -26.77 -5.26
C MET A 1 14.99 -25.95 -5.28
N SER A 2 15.01 -24.81 -4.60
CA SER A 2 15.33 -23.47 -5.14
C SER A 2 14.07 -22.78 -5.62
N GLU A 3 13.32 -22.19 -4.70
CA GLU A 3 12.77 -20.85 -4.92
C GLU A 3 13.08 -20.03 -3.67
N PRO A 4 14.02 -19.07 -3.75
CA PRO A 4 14.19 -18.10 -2.68
C PRO A 4 13.00 -17.15 -2.73
N GLU A 5 12.28 -17.03 -1.62
CA GLU A 5 11.97 -15.73 -1.01
C GLU A 5 11.70 -14.58 -2.01
N GLU A 6 10.72 -14.74 -2.90
CA GLU A 6 10.10 -13.58 -3.52
C GLU A 6 9.27 -12.88 -2.45
N ALA A 7 9.96 -12.10 -1.61
CA ALA A 7 9.36 -10.91 -1.02
C ALA A 7 8.77 -10.15 -2.20
N ARG A 8 7.48 -10.35 -2.47
CA ARG A 8 6.82 -9.69 -3.59
C ARG A 8 6.97 -8.22 -3.34
N VAL A 9 7.78 -7.58 -4.17
CA VAL A 9 8.01 -6.13 -4.09
C VAL A 9 6.65 -5.49 -4.17
N ALA A 10 6.15 -5.00 -3.04
CA ALA A 10 4.90 -4.30 -3.00
C ALA A 10 5.04 -3.07 -3.91
N GLY A 11 4.19 -3.02 -4.93
CA GLY A 11 4.28 -2.00 -5.97
C GLY A 11 4.15 -0.59 -5.39
N VAL A 12 4.87 0.35 -5.98
CA VAL A 12 4.70 1.77 -5.65
C VAL A 12 3.44 2.28 -6.33
N PHE A 13 2.51 2.82 -5.54
CA PHE A 13 1.28 3.41 -6.02
C PHE A 13 1.39 4.92 -6.03
N SER A 14 1.20 5.53 -7.22
CA SER A 14 1.16 6.97 -7.35
C SER A 14 -0.10 7.57 -6.74
N ARG A 15 -0.01 8.83 -6.33
CA ARG A 15 -1.12 9.58 -5.74
C ARG A 15 -2.34 9.65 -6.67
N ALA A 16 -2.09 9.95 -7.95
CA ALA A 16 -3.11 9.95 -8.99
C ALA A 16 -3.70 8.55 -9.24
N GLY A 17 -2.86 7.51 -9.20
CA GLY A 17 -3.30 6.13 -9.36
C GLY A 17 -4.18 5.64 -8.22
N LEU A 18 -3.89 6.05 -6.97
CA LEU A 18 -4.74 5.78 -5.82
C LEU A 18 -6.06 6.55 -5.91
N LEU A 19 -6.00 7.83 -6.27
CA LEU A 19 -7.18 8.68 -6.46
C LEU A 19 -8.16 8.03 -7.46
N GLY A 20 -7.69 7.66 -8.65
CA GLY A 20 -8.56 7.08 -9.68
C GLY A 20 -9.08 5.66 -9.38
N LYS A 21 -8.52 4.94 -8.41
CA LYS A 21 -8.92 3.55 -8.08
C LYS A 21 -9.81 3.44 -6.86
N VAL A 22 -9.60 4.30 -5.86
CA VAL A 22 -10.24 4.18 -4.54
C VAL A 22 -11.19 5.34 -4.27
N PHE A 23 -10.94 6.50 -4.89
CA PHE A 23 -11.69 7.72 -4.64
C PHE A 23 -12.64 8.01 -5.79
N SER A 24 -13.72 8.73 -5.50
CA SER A 24 -14.67 9.20 -6.49
C SER A 24 -14.16 10.47 -7.15
N ALA A 25 -14.70 10.81 -8.34
CA ALA A 25 -14.35 12.06 -9.03
C ALA A 25 -14.69 13.34 -8.21
N ALA A 26 -15.55 13.22 -7.20
CA ALA A 26 -15.90 14.30 -6.28
C ALA A 26 -14.86 14.50 -5.16
N ASP A 27 -13.95 13.55 -4.96
CA ASP A 27 -12.93 13.63 -3.92
C ASP A 27 -11.76 14.52 -4.35
N GLN A 28 -11.27 15.31 -3.40
CA GLN A 28 -10.13 16.18 -3.64
C GLN A 28 -8.83 15.37 -3.75
N PRO A 29 -7.86 15.79 -4.58
CA PRO A 29 -6.55 15.14 -4.67
C PRO A 29 -5.83 15.01 -3.32
N GLY A 30 -6.10 15.92 -2.39
CA GLY A 30 -5.59 15.88 -1.01
C GLY A 30 -6.13 14.73 -0.14
N ALA A 31 -7.26 14.12 -0.51
CA ALA A 31 -7.91 13.05 0.27
C ALA A 31 -7.01 11.81 0.42
N VAL A 32 -6.12 11.57 -0.56
CA VAL A 32 -5.15 10.48 -0.53
C VAL A 32 -4.20 10.61 0.67
N ASP A 33 -3.71 11.84 0.97
CA ASP A 33 -2.81 12.04 2.13
C ASP A 33 -3.55 11.80 3.44
N ILE A 34 -4.80 12.27 3.52
CA ILE A 34 -5.64 12.12 4.70
C ILE A 34 -5.89 10.63 4.98
N TYR A 35 -6.25 9.86 3.95
CA TYR A 35 -6.46 8.42 4.11
C TYR A 35 -5.17 7.68 4.47
N VAL A 36 -4.04 7.98 3.83
CA VAL A 36 -2.74 7.39 4.19
C VAL A 36 -2.38 7.70 5.64
N HIS A 37 -2.63 8.93 6.09
CA HIS A 37 -2.43 9.34 7.48
C HIS A 37 -3.30 8.51 8.43
N TYR A 38 -4.60 8.37 8.14
CA TYR A 38 -5.50 7.56 8.96
C TYR A 38 -5.10 6.09 8.99
N ILE A 39 -4.72 5.51 7.86
CA ILE A 39 -4.28 4.10 7.78
C ILE A 39 -3.01 3.90 8.62
N ARG A 40 -2.02 4.78 8.51
CA ARG A 40 -0.79 4.71 9.34
C ARG A 40 -1.11 4.76 10.83
N ARG A 41 -2.09 5.58 11.22
CA ARG A 41 -2.52 5.68 12.60
C ARG A 41 -3.21 4.40 13.08
N ARG A 42 -4.01 3.75 12.23
CA ARG A 42 -4.82 2.57 12.58
C ARG A 42 -4.07 1.25 12.47
N ALA A 43 -3.24 1.10 11.46
CA ALA A 43 -2.53 -0.14 11.14
C ALA A 43 -1.14 -0.22 11.81
N GLY A 44 -0.65 0.90 12.33
CA GLY A 44 0.64 0.98 13.03
C GLY A 44 1.77 1.49 12.14
N ARG A 45 2.93 1.73 12.78
CA ARG A 45 4.13 2.24 12.10
C ARG A 45 4.72 1.13 11.21
N GLY A 46 4.91 1.44 9.93
CA GLY A 46 5.67 0.60 9.00
C GLY A 46 4.89 0.01 7.84
N ILE A 47 3.55 0.11 7.81
CA ILE A 47 2.77 -0.52 6.72
C ILE A 47 2.77 0.31 5.43
N ILE A 48 2.85 1.64 5.52
CA ILE A 48 2.91 2.52 4.35
C ILE A 48 4.19 3.33 4.37
N ARG A 49 5.06 3.11 3.39
CA ARG A 49 6.26 3.90 3.13
C ARG A 49 5.96 4.97 2.07
N THR A 50 6.44 6.19 2.30
CA THR A 50 6.40 7.25 1.28
C THR A 50 7.65 7.12 0.41
N VAL A 51 7.45 6.99 -0.91
CA VAL A 51 8.52 7.03 -1.90
C VAL A 51 8.49 8.40 -2.55
N HIS A 52 9.49 9.23 -2.23
CA HIS A 52 9.55 10.61 -2.70
C HIS A 52 9.49 10.67 -4.24
N GLY A 53 8.58 11.47 -4.77
CA GLY A 53 8.38 11.62 -6.23
C GLY A 53 7.59 10.49 -6.92
N ALA A 54 7.37 9.34 -6.27
CA ALA A 54 6.67 8.20 -6.88
C ALA A 54 5.32 7.88 -6.25
N GLY A 55 5.16 8.10 -4.93
CA GLY A 55 3.90 7.89 -4.21
C GLY A 55 4.06 7.09 -2.93
N TYR A 56 3.26 6.05 -2.76
CA TYR A 56 3.23 5.23 -1.54
C TYR A 56 3.47 3.77 -1.87
N GLN A 57 4.29 3.13 -1.04
CA GLN A 57 4.54 1.71 -1.08
C GLN A 57 3.92 1.09 0.17
N LEU A 58 3.23 -0.03 0.00
CA LEU A 58 2.85 -0.87 1.13
C LEU A 58 4.07 -1.71 1.50
N GLU A 59 4.42 -1.86 2.76
CA GLU A 59 5.43 -2.86 3.13
C GLU A 59 4.74 -4.23 3.20
N ASP A 60 5.44 -5.30 2.79
CA ASP A 60 4.88 -6.66 2.77
C ASP A 60 4.44 -7.05 4.18
N LEU A 61 3.12 -7.08 4.33
CA LEU A 61 2.46 -7.37 5.57
C LEU A 61 2.25 -8.89 5.59
N LEU A 62 3.32 -9.61 5.92
CA LEU A 62 3.47 -11.07 5.97
C LEU A 62 2.36 -11.86 6.72
N TRP A 63 1.31 -11.22 7.25
CA TRP A 63 0.23 -11.88 8.00
C TRP A 63 -1.05 -12.20 7.22
N ILE A 64 -1.19 -11.80 5.95
CA ILE A 64 -2.33 -12.21 5.10
C ILE A 64 -1.88 -13.25 4.07
N ARG A 65 -1.45 -14.43 4.53
CA ARG A 65 -1.45 -15.61 3.66
C ARG A 65 -2.68 -16.44 3.99
N PRO A 66 -3.59 -16.75 3.04
CA PRO A 66 -4.40 -17.94 3.20
C PRO A 66 -3.42 -19.10 3.30
N THR A 67 -3.48 -19.85 4.40
CA THR A 67 -2.75 -21.12 4.50
C THR A 67 -3.07 -21.94 3.25
N PRO A 68 -2.08 -22.38 2.46
CA PRO A 68 -2.35 -23.35 1.42
C PRO A 68 -2.86 -24.61 2.12
N THR A 69 -4.17 -24.80 2.12
CA THR A 69 -4.77 -26.07 2.51
C THR A 69 -4.53 -27.03 1.35
N GLY A 70 -3.55 -27.92 1.54
CA GLY A 70 -3.42 -29.19 0.81
C GLY A 70 -2.98 -29.09 -0.64
#